data_AF-A0A838W6E2-F1
#
_entry.id   AF-A0A838W6E2-F1
#
_cell.length_a   1.000
_cell.length_b   1.000
_cell.length_c   1.000
_cell.angle_alpha   90.00
_cell.angle_beta   90.00
_cell.angle_gamma   90.00
#
_symmetry.space_group_name_H-M   'P 1'
#
loop_
_entity.id
_entity.type
_entity.pdbx_description
1 polymer ?
#
loop_
_entity_poly.entity_id
_entity_poly.type
_entity_poly.pdbx_seq_one_letter_code
_entity_poly.pdbx_strand_id
1 'polypeptide(L)'
;MKSSKEILVHPVNIPVCRVRFNWLPRPVCGSGEEPGRHGRALTAQRRLLTLPVPLILTAFPHITGGFRDMELREFFSEDVVNLDLGGESKDEILKELIRLLGLDEKSEGILYKMLKRRENLGSTGIGKGIAIPHCRSLVVNRLRVAFGRKPEGVDFKAIDEQPVYNIFLIVAPPLEVSNQYLPVLGKIAQFSKDSDVVSRLEQIEKPDEFLALLEQKGT
;
A
#
# COMPACT_ATOMS: atom_id res chain seq x y z
N MET A 1 -32.11 31.76 -40.98
CA MET A 1 -31.03 31.85 -41.99
C MET A 1 -29.83 32.56 -41.35
N LYS A 2 -28.62 31.99 -41.48
CA LYS A 2 -27.34 32.29 -40.79
C LYS A 2 -27.24 31.68 -39.38
N SER A 3 -26.59 30.52 -39.16
CA SER A 3 -25.22 30.03 -39.46
C SER A 3 -24.14 30.65 -38.56
N SER A 4 -23.56 29.80 -37.69
CA SER A 4 -22.21 29.87 -37.06
C SER A 4 -22.26 29.12 -35.71
N LYS A 5 -21.38 28.21 -35.30
CA LYS A 5 -20.12 27.66 -35.83
C LYS A 5 -19.93 26.28 -35.15
N GLU A 6 -19.66 25.25 -35.93
CA GLU A 6 -19.11 23.98 -35.41
C GLU A 6 -17.65 24.21 -35.01
N ILE A 7 -17.29 23.80 -33.79
CA ILE A 7 -15.91 23.78 -33.33
C ILE A 7 -15.37 22.38 -33.65
N LEU A 8 -14.54 22.33 -34.68
CA LEU A 8 -13.73 21.19 -35.07
C LEU A 8 -12.61 20.99 -34.04
N VAL A 9 -12.76 20.01 -33.15
CA VAL A 9 -11.67 19.54 -32.29
C VAL A 9 -10.86 18.48 -33.03
N HIS A 10 -9.63 18.84 -33.41
CA HIS A 10 -8.64 17.91 -33.92
C HIS A 10 -8.28 16.87 -32.85
N PRO A 11 -8.19 15.57 -33.20
CA PRO A 11 -7.77 14.54 -32.25
C PRO A 11 -6.28 14.65 -31.97
N VAL A 12 -5.93 14.85 -30.70
CA VAL A 12 -4.56 14.80 -30.19
C VAL A 12 -4.12 13.34 -30.20
N ASN A 13 -3.01 13.07 -30.88
CA ASN A 13 -2.43 11.75 -31.08
C ASN A 13 -1.81 11.24 -29.77
N ILE A 14 -2.54 10.39 -29.03
CA ILE A 14 -2.03 9.70 -27.83
C ILE A 14 -1.47 8.34 -28.29
N PRO A 15 -0.22 7.98 -27.97
CA PRO A 15 0.33 6.67 -28.32
C PRO A 15 -0.41 5.58 -27.52
N VAL A 16 -1.21 4.81 -28.23
CA VAL A 16 -1.90 3.62 -27.69
C VAL A 16 -0.85 2.53 -27.52
N CYS A 17 -0.40 2.33 -26.28
CA CYS A 17 0.48 1.22 -25.93
C CYS A 17 -0.33 -0.09 -26.01
N ARG A 18 -0.25 -0.76 -27.16
CA ARG A 18 -0.96 -2.00 -27.48
C ARG A 18 -0.34 -3.15 -26.67
N VAL A 19 -0.91 -3.46 -25.50
CA VAL A 19 -0.58 -4.66 -24.74
C VAL A 19 -1.08 -5.88 -25.53
N ARG A 20 -0.13 -6.59 -26.17
CA ARG A 20 -0.39 -7.80 -26.93
C ARG A 20 -0.48 -8.97 -25.95
N PHE A 21 -1.69 -9.39 -25.61
CA PHE A 21 -1.93 -10.67 -24.92
C PHE A 21 -1.64 -11.81 -25.91
N ASN A 22 -0.50 -12.49 -25.73
CA ASN A 22 -0.16 -13.67 -26.52
C ASN A 22 -0.71 -14.92 -25.80
N TRP A 23 -1.94 -15.31 -26.16
CA TRP A 23 -2.47 -16.64 -25.91
C TRP A 23 -2.09 -17.53 -27.08
N LEU A 24 -1.08 -18.39 -26.92
CA LEU A 24 -0.82 -19.50 -27.83
C LEU A 24 -0.51 -20.77 -26.99
N PRO A 25 -1.21 -21.90 -27.24
CA PRO A 25 -0.92 -23.16 -26.59
C PRO A 25 0.34 -23.81 -27.18
N ARG A 26 1.13 -24.45 -26.30
CA ARG A 26 2.34 -25.21 -26.65
C ARG A 26 1.98 -26.47 -27.47
N PRO A 27 2.75 -26.83 -28.52
CA PRO A 27 2.57 -28.08 -29.23
C PRO A 27 3.24 -29.27 -28.51
N VAL A 28 2.66 -30.44 -28.76
CA VAL A 28 3.02 -31.78 -28.30
C VAL A 28 4.40 -32.20 -28.82
N CYS A 29 5.25 -32.76 -27.95
CA CYS A 29 6.52 -33.38 -28.33
C CYS A 29 6.29 -34.86 -28.70
N GLY A 30 6.54 -35.20 -29.96
CA GLY A 30 6.66 -36.58 -30.44
C GLY A 30 8.12 -37.04 -30.41
N SER A 31 8.30 -38.29 -29.99
CA SER A 31 9.54 -39.06 -30.01
C SER A 31 9.98 -39.40 -31.44
N GLY A 32 11.27 -39.26 -31.74
CA GLY A 32 11.89 -39.75 -32.97
C GLY A 32 13.42 -39.78 -32.86
N GLU A 33 13.99 -40.93 -33.23
CA GLU A 33 15.35 -41.40 -33.02
C GLU A 33 16.48 -40.63 -33.75
N GLU A 34 17.69 -40.77 -33.18
CA GLU A 34 19.02 -40.53 -33.76
C GLU A 34 19.40 -41.53 -34.89
N PRO A 35 20.47 -41.39 -35.74
CA PRO A 35 21.87 -41.23 -35.29
C PRO A 35 22.94 -40.57 -36.23
N GLY A 36 24.03 -40.11 -35.59
CA GLY A 36 25.44 -40.44 -35.91
C GLY A 36 26.22 -39.82 -37.10
N ARG A 37 27.31 -39.07 -36.81
CA ARG A 37 28.73 -39.43 -37.08
C ARG A 37 29.76 -38.27 -36.95
N HIS A 38 30.73 -38.50 -36.07
CA HIS A 38 32.21 -38.40 -36.23
C HIS A 38 32.86 -37.09 -36.70
N GLY A 39 33.67 -36.49 -35.81
CA GLY A 39 34.67 -35.47 -36.16
C GLY A 39 35.67 -35.23 -35.04
N ARG A 40 36.94 -35.55 -35.30
CA ARG A 40 38.10 -35.71 -34.41
C ARG A 40 38.48 -34.52 -33.50
N ALA A 41 39.10 -34.90 -32.38
CA ALA A 41 39.81 -34.07 -31.42
C ALA A 41 41.00 -33.30 -32.02
N LEU A 42 41.17 -32.05 -31.59
CA LEU A 42 42.46 -31.35 -31.54
C LEU A 42 42.57 -30.61 -30.21
N THR A 43 43.50 -31.10 -29.39
CA THR A 43 44.03 -30.51 -28.17
C THR A 43 44.68 -29.16 -28.44
N ALA A 44 44.20 -28.11 -27.76
CA ALA A 44 44.91 -26.84 -27.65
C ALA A 44 44.98 -26.42 -26.18
N GLN A 45 46.12 -26.76 -25.57
CA GLN A 45 46.60 -26.23 -24.30
C GLN A 45 46.56 -24.70 -24.34
N ARG A 46 45.73 -24.07 -23.52
CA ARG A 46 45.79 -22.63 -23.28
C ARG A 46 45.97 -22.37 -21.79
N ARG A 47 47.18 -21.91 -21.49
CA ARG A 47 47.72 -21.54 -20.18
C ARG A 47 46.71 -20.68 -19.41
N LEU A 48 46.42 -21.10 -18.17
CA LEU A 48 45.83 -20.23 -17.16
C LEU A 48 46.77 -19.05 -16.94
N LEU A 49 46.35 -17.86 -17.33
CA LEU A 49 46.90 -16.61 -16.83
C LEU A 49 45.95 -16.16 -15.71
N THR A 50 46.34 -16.45 -14.47
CA THR A 50 45.72 -15.91 -13.27
C THR A 50 46.03 -14.41 -13.21
N LEU A 51 45.04 -13.58 -13.54
CA LEU A 51 45.10 -12.15 -13.24
C LEU A 51 44.62 -11.93 -11.79
N PRO A 52 45.36 -11.18 -10.96
CA PRO A 52 44.92 -10.89 -9.60
C PRO A 52 43.70 -9.94 -9.65
N VAL A 53 42.62 -10.34 -8.98
CA VAL A 53 41.45 -9.49 -8.74
C VAL A 53 41.91 -8.30 -7.91
N PRO A 54 41.79 -7.04 -8.38
CA PRO A 54 42.14 -5.91 -7.53
C PRO A 54 41.09 -5.80 -6.43
N LEU A 55 41.57 -5.85 -5.20
CA LEU A 55 40.84 -5.57 -3.97
C LEU A 55 40.48 -4.08 -3.93
N ILE A 56 39.51 -3.67 -4.75
CA ILE A 56 38.90 -2.35 -4.65
C ILE A 56 37.77 -2.46 -3.63
N LEU A 57 38.18 -2.41 -2.37
CA LEU A 57 37.34 -2.03 -1.24
C LEU A 57 37.02 -0.53 -1.38
N THR A 58 36.27 -0.15 -2.42
CA THR A 58 35.61 1.15 -2.42
C THR A 58 34.53 1.07 -1.36
N ALA A 59 34.75 1.82 -0.29
CA ALA A 59 33.76 2.22 0.70
C ALA A 59 32.43 2.50 0.00
N PHE A 60 31.54 1.51 0.00
CA PHE A 60 30.13 1.79 -0.07
C PHE A 60 29.86 2.61 1.18
N PRO A 61 29.39 3.86 1.09
CA PRO A 61 28.79 4.48 2.25
C PRO A 61 27.75 3.48 2.73
N HIS A 62 27.91 3.04 3.97
CA HIS A 62 26.88 2.30 4.67
C HIS A 62 25.61 3.15 4.58
N ILE A 63 24.76 2.87 3.60
CA ILE A 63 23.37 3.32 3.62
C ILE A 63 22.70 2.38 4.62
N THR A 64 22.92 2.66 5.90
CA THR A 64 22.22 2.05 7.03
C THR A 64 20.84 2.68 7.24
N GLY A 65 20.27 3.34 6.22
CA GLY A 65 18.87 3.78 6.22
C GLY A 65 17.94 2.66 5.74
N GLY A 66 18.07 1.46 6.30
CA GLY A 66 17.24 0.31 5.94
C GLY A 66 16.15 0.08 6.98
N PHE A 67 14.91 0.48 6.67
CA PHE A 67 13.65 0.12 7.34
C PHE A 67 13.50 0.41 8.86
N ARG A 68 14.59 0.68 9.59
CA ARG A 68 14.61 0.65 11.06
C ARG A 68 14.14 1.92 11.76
N ASP A 69 14.21 3.08 11.13
CA ASP A 69 13.92 4.36 11.80
C ASP A 69 12.79 5.13 11.08
N MET A 70 11.60 4.54 10.96
CA MET A 70 10.42 5.23 10.40
C MET A 70 9.36 5.42 11.49
N GLU A 71 9.14 6.62 11.99
CA GLU A 71 8.20 6.80 13.10
C GLU A 71 6.76 6.96 12.61
N LEU A 72 5.80 6.23 13.21
CA LEU A 72 4.39 6.37 12.84
C LEU A 72 3.86 7.80 13.04
N ARG A 73 4.40 8.50 14.05
CA ARG A 73 4.04 9.88 14.40
C ARG A 73 4.13 10.84 13.21
N GLU A 74 5.07 10.63 12.29
CA GLU A 74 5.32 11.51 11.14
C GLU A 74 4.17 11.54 10.13
N PHE A 75 3.32 10.51 10.13
CA PHE A 75 2.21 10.39 9.19
C PHE A 75 0.92 11.02 9.71
N PHE A 76 0.80 11.22 11.03
CA PHE A 76 -0.41 11.74 11.66
C PHE A 76 -0.26 13.19 12.09
N SER A 77 -1.35 13.92 11.97
CA SER A 77 -1.54 15.29 12.46
C SER A 77 -2.92 15.38 13.10
N GLU A 78 -3.17 16.40 13.91
CA GLU A 78 -4.42 16.50 14.69
C GLU A 78 -5.67 16.58 13.78
N ASP A 79 -5.56 17.16 12.58
CA ASP A 79 -6.63 17.28 11.60
C ASP A 79 -7.09 15.94 11.00
N VAL A 80 -6.26 14.90 11.08
CA VAL A 80 -6.58 13.56 10.58
C VAL A 80 -6.96 12.59 11.70
N VAL A 81 -7.29 13.11 12.89
CA VAL A 81 -7.68 12.34 14.07
C VAL A 81 -9.10 12.71 14.50
N ASN A 82 -9.99 11.72 14.61
CA ASN A 82 -11.29 11.89 15.26
C ASN A 82 -11.47 10.84 16.37
N LEU A 83 -11.66 11.28 17.61
CA LEU A 83 -11.77 10.40 18.77
C LEU A 83 -13.22 9.95 19.08
N ASP A 84 -14.19 10.48 18.35
CA ASP A 84 -15.62 10.25 18.55
C ASP A 84 -16.33 10.20 17.17
N LEU A 85 -16.16 9.08 16.48
CA LEU A 85 -16.85 8.81 15.22
C LEU A 85 -18.35 8.57 15.46
N GLY A 86 -19.20 9.18 14.64
CA GLY A 86 -20.65 9.11 14.80
C GLY A 86 -21.33 7.95 14.08
N GLY A 87 -20.66 7.34 13.11
CA GLY A 87 -21.25 6.32 12.23
C GLY A 87 -21.66 5.04 12.94
N GLU A 88 -22.83 4.52 12.57
CA GLU A 88 -23.41 3.30 13.15
C GLU A 88 -23.12 2.07 12.30
N SER A 89 -22.66 2.29 11.07
CA SER A 89 -22.28 1.23 10.14
C SER A 89 -20.83 1.37 9.68
N LYS A 90 -20.23 0.23 9.30
CA LYS A 90 -18.92 0.19 8.65
C LYS A 90 -18.82 1.21 7.49
N ASP A 91 -19.87 1.31 6.67
CA ASP A 91 -19.88 2.22 5.52
C ASP A 91 -19.85 3.70 5.92
N GLU A 92 -20.51 4.07 7.03
CA GLU A 92 -20.50 5.43 7.57
C GLU A 92 -19.15 5.78 8.19
N ILE A 93 -18.60 4.86 8.99
CA ILE A 93 -17.26 4.99 9.59
C ILE A 93 -16.19 5.22 8.50
N LEU A 94 -16.24 4.44 7.42
CA LEU A 94 -15.31 4.63 6.30
C LEU A 94 -15.46 6.01 5.64
N LYS A 95 -16.68 6.53 5.49
CA LYS A 95 -16.90 7.87 4.92
C LYS A 95 -16.40 8.98 5.84
N GLU A 96 -16.62 8.87 7.15
CA GLU A 96 -16.10 9.84 8.12
C GLU A 96 -14.57 9.90 8.10
N LEU A 97 -13.90 8.75 8.09
CA LEU A 97 -12.45 8.68 7.98
C LEU A 97 -11.92 9.29 6.67
N ILE A 98 -12.64 9.10 5.56
CA ILE A 98 -12.28 9.71 4.28
C ILE A 98 -12.38 11.24 4.34
N ARG A 99 -13.40 11.79 5.01
CA ARG A 99 -13.57 13.24 5.15
C ARG A 99 -12.41 13.91 5.88
N LEU A 100 -11.80 13.21 6.84
CA LEU A 100 -10.60 13.69 7.53
C LEU A 100 -9.42 13.92 6.58
N LEU A 101 -9.41 13.30 5.40
CA LEU A 101 -8.36 13.51 4.42
C LEU A 101 -8.48 14.84 3.65
N GLY A 102 -9.59 15.58 3.79
CA GLY A 102 -9.80 16.90 3.19
C GLY A 102 -9.79 16.88 1.66
N LEU A 103 -10.37 15.83 1.06
CA LEU A 103 -10.48 15.69 -0.40
C LEU A 103 -11.75 16.38 -0.91
N ASP A 104 -11.83 16.63 -2.22
CA ASP A 104 -13.09 17.05 -2.83
C ASP A 104 -14.12 15.90 -2.86
N GLU A 105 -15.42 16.23 -2.87
CA GLU A 105 -16.53 15.26 -2.80
C GLU A 105 -16.44 14.14 -3.85
N LYS A 106 -15.98 14.46 -5.07
CA LYS A 106 -15.81 13.45 -6.13
C LYS A 106 -14.69 12.48 -5.79
N SER A 107 -13.56 12.99 -5.30
CA SER A 107 -12.43 12.17 -4.83
C SER A 107 -12.81 11.30 -3.63
N GLU A 108 -13.57 11.83 -2.66
CA GLU A 108 -14.10 11.06 -1.53
C GLU A 108 -14.97 9.89 -2.00
N GLY A 109 -15.91 10.15 -2.92
CA GLY A 109 -16.79 9.13 -3.47
C GLY A 109 -16.06 8.03 -4.23
N ILE A 110 -14.98 8.36 -4.94
CA ILE A 110 -14.11 7.38 -5.61
C ILE A 110 -13.36 6.55 -4.56
N LEU A 111 -12.75 7.20 -3.57
CA LEU A 111 -11.99 6.53 -2.52
C LEU A 111 -12.86 5.55 -1.72
N TYR A 112 -14.07 5.97 -1.35
CA TYR A 112 -15.02 5.11 -0.65
C TYR A 112 -15.34 3.83 -1.44
N LYS A 113 -15.61 3.95 -2.75
CA LYS A 113 -15.87 2.78 -3.60
C LYS A 113 -14.67 1.82 -3.65
N MET A 114 -13.45 2.36 -3.66
CA MET A 114 -12.24 1.55 -3.67
C MET A 114 -12.01 0.83 -2.35
N LEU A 115 -12.16 1.52 -1.21
CA LEU A 115 -12.07 0.94 0.12
C LEU A 115 -13.15 -0.12 0.32
N LYS A 116 -14.40 0.17 -0.02
CA LYS A 116 -15.50 -0.80 0.07
C LYS A 116 -15.24 -2.04 -0.76
N ARG A 117 -14.72 -1.88 -1.99
CA ARG A 117 -14.33 -3.03 -2.82
C ARG A 117 -13.24 -3.87 -2.16
N ARG A 118 -12.22 -3.24 -1.56
CA ARG A 118 -11.14 -3.95 -0.84
C ARG A 118 -11.67 -4.66 0.40
N GLU A 119 -12.52 -4.02 1.16
CA GLU A 119 -13.14 -4.56 2.38
C GLU A 119 -14.04 -5.76 2.08
N ASN A 120 -14.72 -5.76 0.92
CA ASN A 120 -15.53 -6.89 0.46
C ASN A 120 -14.71 -8.13 0.05
N LEU A 121 -13.40 -8.00 -0.21
CA LEU A 121 -12.53 -9.17 -0.43
C LEU A 121 -12.21 -9.91 0.88
N GLY A 122 -12.41 -9.25 2.01
CA GLY A 122 -12.10 -9.74 3.33
C GLY A 122 -11.92 -8.57 4.28
N SER A 123 -12.48 -8.73 5.48
CA SER A 123 -12.43 -7.73 6.54
C SER A 123 -11.00 -7.25 6.78
N THR A 124 -10.86 -5.95 7.04
CA THR A 124 -9.60 -5.36 7.53
C THR A 124 -9.58 -5.19 9.05
N GLY A 125 -10.60 -5.71 9.75
CA GLY A 125 -10.59 -5.89 11.20
C GLY A 125 -9.61 -6.98 11.61
N ILE A 126 -8.48 -6.58 12.21
CA ILE A 126 -7.40 -7.50 12.59
C ILE A 126 -7.59 -8.11 13.99
N GLY A 127 -8.68 -7.75 14.67
CA GLY A 127 -9.03 -8.16 16.01
C GLY A 127 -8.55 -7.19 17.08
N LYS A 128 -8.83 -7.52 18.35
CA LYS A 128 -8.52 -6.70 19.54
C LYS A 128 -9.07 -5.27 19.44
N GLY A 129 -10.24 -5.11 18.83
CA GLY A 129 -10.86 -3.80 18.67
C GLY A 129 -10.22 -2.90 17.61
N ILE A 130 -9.38 -3.42 16.71
CA ILE A 130 -8.66 -2.64 15.70
C ILE A 130 -9.01 -3.07 14.27
N ALA A 131 -9.21 -2.08 13.38
CA ALA A 131 -9.24 -2.27 11.94
C ALA A 131 -8.24 -1.36 11.23
N ILE A 132 -7.73 -1.83 10.08
CA ILE A 132 -6.83 -1.06 9.24
C ILE A 132 -7.33 -1.02 7.78
N PRO A 133 -8.45 -0.30 7.50
CA PRO A 133 -8.91 -0.12 6.13
C PRO A 133 -7.83 0.54 5.29
N HIS A 134 -7.49 -0.07 4.15
CA HIS A 134 -6.39 0.42 3.33
C HIS A 134 -6.63 0.22 1.85
N CYS A 135 -6.15 1.13 1.01
CA CYS A 135 -6.13 0.91 -0.43
C CYS A 135 -5.06 1.76 -1.14
N ARG A 136 -4.86 1.47 -2.43
CA ARG A 136 -4.15 2.38 -3.34
C ARG A 136 -5.15 3.10 -4.22
N SER A 137 -5.02 4.41 -4.40
CA SER A 137 -5.94 5.23 -5.19
C SER A 137 -5.26 6.41 -5.88
N LEU A 138 -5.67 6.71 -7.11
CA LEU A 138 -5.18 7.87 -7.88
C LEU A 138 -5.68 9.21 -7.33
N VAL A 139 -6.64 9.20 -6.40
CA VAL A 139 -7.20 10.41 -5.77
C VAL A 139 -6.22 11.08 -4.80
N VAL A 140 -5.17 10.37 -4.39
CA VAL A 140 -4.08 10.90 -3.57
C VAL A 140 -2.76 10.83 -4.35
N ASN A 141 -1.90 11.83 -4.13
CA ASN A 141 -0.58 11.91 -4.76
C ASN A 141 0.58 11.50 -3.83
N ARG A 142 0.28 11.29 -2.54
CA ARG A 142 1.20 10.86 -1.49
C ARG A 142 0.47 9.95 -0.51
N LEU A 143 1.22 9.25 0.35
CA LEU A 143 0.64 8.47 1.44
C LEU A 143 -0.18 9.39 2.36
N ARG A 144 -1.41 8.99 2.66
CA ARG A 144 -2.34 9.66 3.57
C ARG A 144 -2.80 8.64 4.61
N VAL A 145 -2.88 9.07 5.86
CA VAL A 145 -3.43 8.28 6.95
C VAL A 145 -4.48 9.09 7.70
N ALA A 146 -5.41 8.41 8.34
CA ALA A 146 -6.32 8.99 9.31
C ALA A 146 -6.58 8.00 10.44
N PHE A 147 -6.83 8.51 11.63
CA PHE A 147 -7.21 7.72 12.79
C PHE A 147 -8.62 8.11 13.24
N GLY A 148 -9.41 7.11 13.57
CA GLY A 148 -10.74 7.29 14.09
C GLY A 148 -11.02 6.34 15.24
N ARG A 149 -11.69 6.83 16.28
CA ARG A 149 -12.22 6.01 17.37
C ARG A 149 -13.74 6.10 17.42
N LYS A 150 -14.42 4.96 17.50
CA LYS A 150 -15.86 4.82 17.77
C LYS A 150 -15.99 4.22 19.17
N PRO A 151 -16.28 5.01 20.22
CA PRO A 151 -16.34 4.52 21.60
C PRO A 151 -17.34 3.38 21.80
N GLU A 152 -18.49 3.42 21.12
CA GLU A 152 -19.49 2.33 21.22
C GLU A 152 -19.10 1.05 20.45
N GLY A 153 -18.03 1.12 19.66
CA GLY A 153 -17.62 0.08 18.74
C GLY A 153 -18.51 -0.01 17.49
N VAL A 154 -18.01 -0.69 16.46
CA VAL A 154 -18.74 -0.96 15.21
C VAL A 154 -18.49 -2.39 14.76
N ASP A 155 -19.51 -3.04 14.19
CA ASP A 155 -19.33 -4.34 13.55
C ASP A 155 -18.47 -4.19 12.29
N PHE A 156 -17.20 -4.55 12.43
CA PHE A 156 -16.25 -4.60 11.32
C PHE A 156 -16.06 -6.00 10.77
N LYS A 157 -16.80 -7.02 11.23
CA LYS A 157 -16.53 -8.44 10.92
C LYS A 157 -15.06 -8.78 11.16
N ALA A 158 -14.53 -8.37 12.31
CA ALA A 158 -13.13 -8.62 12.66
C ALA A 158 -12.84 -10.12 12.74
N ILE A 159 -11.57 -10.50 12.62
CA ILE A 159 -11.14 -11.91 12.62
C ILE A 159 -11.49 -12.67 13.92
N ASP A 160 -11.63 -11.95 15.02
CA ASP A 160 -12.01 -12.47 16.35
C ASP A 160 -13.50 -12.28 16.65
N GLU A 161 -14.29 -11.85 15.66
CA GLU A 161 -15.73 -11.60 15.76
C GLU A 161 -16.10 -10.55 16.83
N GLN A 162 -15.14 -9.75 17.28
CA GLN A 162 -15.39 -8.67 18.23
C GLN A 162 -15.65 -7.32 17.52
N PRO A 163 -16.34 -6.38 18.18
CA PRO A 163 -16.47 -5.01 17.69
C PRO A 163 -15.11 -4.35 17.52
N VAL A 164 -15.01 -3.42 16.56
CA VAL A 164 -13.85 -2.56 16.37
C VAL A 164 -14.13 -1.18 16.95
N TYR A 165 -13.18 -0.66 17.71
CA TYR A 165 -13.24 0.67 18.33
C TYR A 165 -12.27 1.64 17.67
N ASN A 166 -11.12 1.14 17.22
CA ASN A 166 -10.00 1.95 16.73
C ASN A 166 -9.73 1.62 15.26
N ILE A 167 -9.78 2.62 14.38
CA ILE A 167 -9.68 2.45 12.94
C ILE A 167 -8.56 3.31 12.38
N PHE A 168 -7.59 2.68 11.71
CA PHE A 168 -6.48 3.34 11.03
C PHE A 168 -6.68 3.26 9.51
N LEU A 169 -7.07 4.36 8.88
CA LEU A 169 -7.18 4.44 7.43
C LEU A 169 -5.81 4.68 6.81
N ILE A 170 -5.45 3.93 5.76
CA ILE A 170 -4.23 4.14 4.97
C ILE A 170 -4.56 4.22 3.47
N VAL A 171 -4.14 5.30 2.81
CA VAL A 171 -4.35 5.49 1.38
C VAL A 171 -3.04 5.90 0.72
N ALA A 172 -2.60 5.13 -0.27
CA ALA A 172 -1.38 5.43 -1.03
C ALA A 172 -1.68 5.67 -2.52
N PRO A 173 -0.84 6.41 -3.25
CA PRO A 173 -0.91 6.43 -4.70
C PRO A 173 -0.56 5.03 -5.27
N PRO A 174 -1.05 4.66 -6.47
CA PRO A 174 -0.70 3.37 -7.09
C PRO A 174 0.80 3.22 -7.34
N LEU A 175 1.45 4.34 -7.70
CA LEU A 175 2.89 4.47 -7.83
C LEU A 175 3.39 5.34 -6.69
N GLU A 176 4.18 4.75 -5.80
CA GLU A 176 4.75 5.43 -4.63
C GLU A 176 6.27 5.33 -4.72
N VAL A 177 6.95 6.46 -4.84
CA VAL A 177 8.42 6.49 -4.97
C VAL A 177 9.11 6.07 -3.67
N SER A 178 8.53 6.43 -2.52
CA SER A 178 9.08 6.15 -1.20
C SER A 178 8.80 4.74 -0.68
N ASN A 179 7.90 3.97 -1.32
CA ASN A 179 7.47 2.64 -0.89
C ASN A 179 7.05 2.54 0.60
N GLN A 180 6.50 3.61 1.18
CA GLN A 180 6.14 3.70 2.60
C GLN A 180 4.83 2.98 2.95
N TYR A 181 3.97 2.68 1.97
CA TYR A 181 2.67 2.04 2.21
C TYR A 181 2.72 0.74 3.03
N LEU A 182 3.51 -0.25 2.59
CA LEU A 182 3.62 -1.53 3.31
C LEU A 182 4.37 -1.40 4.65
N PRO A 183 5.48 -0.63 4.75
CA PRO A 183 6.09 -0.30 6.03
C PRO A 183 5.09 0.29 7.04
N VAL A 184 4.30 1.29 6.66
CA VAL A 184 3.34 1.97 7.57
C VAL A 184 2.23 1.02 7.99
N LEU A 185 1.69 0.24 7.05
CA LEU A 185 0.70 -0.80 7.35
C LEU A 185 1.27 -1.83 8.35
N GLY A 186 2.50 -2.29 8.13
CA GLY A 186 3.20 -3.22 9.02
C GLY A 186 3.42 -2.65 10.41
N LYS A 187 3.84 -1.38 10.51
CA LYS A 187 4.05 -0.69 11.79
C LYS A 187 2.74 -0.51 12.55
N ILE A 188 1.65 -0.07 11.91
CA ILE A 188 0.35 0.02 12.58
C ILE A 188 -0.09 -1.37 13.08
N ALA A 189 0.10 -2.41 12.28
CA ALA A 189 -0.21 -3.78 12.71
C ALA A 189 0.66 -4.28 13.87
N GLN A 190 1.92 -3.83 13.99
CA GLN A 190 2.80 -4.14 15.12
C GLN A 190 2.42 -3.33 16.36
N PHE A 191 2.21 -2.01 16.21
CA PHE A 191 1.69 -1.12 17.24
C PHE A 191 0.40 -1.68 17.86
N SER A 192 -0.51 -2.18 17.02
CA SER A 192 -1.77 -2.81 17.43
C SER A 192 -1.62 -4.11 18.23
N LYS A 193 -0.44 -4.74 18.20
CA LYS A 193 -0.18 -5.99 18.93
C LYS A 193 0.38 -5.76 20.32
N ASP A 194 0.93 -4.58 20.61
CA ASP A 194 1.43 -4.25 21.93
C ASP A 194 0.29 -4.33 22.96
N SER A 195 0.59 -4.93 24.10
CA SER A 195 -0.39 -5.33 25.12
C SER A 195 -1.12 -4.16 25.78
N ASP A 196 -0.50 -2.98 25.85
CA ASP A 196 -1.07 -1.79 26.48
C ASP A 196 -1.65 -0.77 25.49
N VAL A 197 -1.45 -0.96 24.18
CA VAL A 197 -1.87 0.04 23.18
C VAL A 197 -3.38 0.20 23.16
N VAL A 198 -4.16 -0.89 23.21
CA VAL A 198 -5.63 -0.81 23.17
C VAL A 198 -6.18 -0.07 24.39
N SER A 199 -5.70 -0.39 25.59
CA SER A 199 -6.17 0.28 26.82
C SER A 199 -5.75 1.75 26.87
N ARG A 200 -4.58 2.10 26.31
CA ARG A 200 -4.16 3.50 26.20
C ARG A 200 -4.94 4.28 25.15
N LEU A 201 -5.28 3.65 24.02
CA LEU A 201 -6.16 4.24 23.00
C LEU A 201 -7.56 4.52 23.55
N GLU A 202 -8.06 3.72 24.48
CA GLU A 202 -9.34 3.95 25.15
C GLU A 202 -9.31 5.19 26.06
N GLN A 203 -8.18 5.45 26.72
CA GLN A 203 -8.03 6.55 27.69
C GLN A 203 -7.74 7.92 27.06
N ILE A 204 -7.39 7.97 25.77
CA ILE A 204 -7.07 9.22 25.09
C ILE A 204 -8.33 10.10 25.00
N GLU A 205 -8.24 11.35 25.43
CA GLU A 205 -9.35 12.32 25.33
C GLU A 205 -9.10 13.37 24.25
N LYS A 206 -7.84 13.52 23.82
CA LYS A 206 -7.44 14.57 22.87
C LYS A 206 -6.48 14.08 21.77
N PRO A 207 -6.52 14.65 20.56
CA PRO A 207 -5.66 14.23 19.46
C PRO A 207 -4.15 14.30 19.76
N ASP A 208 -3.70 15.27 20.54
CA ASP A 208 -2.30 15.42 20.96
C ASP A 208 -1.81 14.23 21.81
N GLU A 209 -2.65 13.68 22.68
CA GLU A 209 -2.35 12.48 23.47
C GLU A 209 -2.19 11.24 22.59
N PHE A 210 -3.00 11.11 21.53
CA PHE A 210 -2.82 10.06 20.51
C PHE A 210 -1.48 10.21 19.78
N LEU A 211 -1.11 11.43 19.40
CA LEU A 211 0.16 11.69 18.76
C LEU A 211 1.34 11.36 19.70
N ALA A 212 1.25 11.71 20.98
CA ALA A 212 2.25 11.35 21.98
C ALA A 212 2.37 9.82 22.17
N LEU A 213 1.26 9.09 22.12
CA LEU A 213 1.27 7.63 22.16
C LEU A 213 2.00 7.04 20.96
N LEU A 214 1.78 7.56 19.75
CA LEU A 214 2.48 7.12 18.54
C LEU A 214 3.99 7.40 18.61
N GLU A 215 4.41 8.51 19.23
CA GLU A 215 5.83 8.82 19.42
C GLU A 215 6.50 7.83 20.38
N GLN A 216 5.80 7.45 21.45
CA GLN A 216 6.34 6.51 22.44
C GLN A 216 6.40 5.06 21.96
N LYS A 217 5.42 4.63 21.15
CA LYS A 217 5.15 3.21 20.85
C LYS A 217 5.14 2.87 19.36
N GLY A 218 5.20 3.87 18.48
CA GLY A 218 5.14 3.72 17.03
C GLY A 218 6.50 3.69 16.33
N THR A 219 7.57 3.46 17.09
CA THR A 219 8.96 3.28 16.63
C THR A 219 9.21 1.85 16.15
#